data_AF-A0A3N6Z5W4-F1
#
_entry.id   AF-A0A3N6Z5W4-F1
#
_cell.length_a   1.000
_cell.length_b   1.000
_cell.length_c   1.000
_cell.angle_alpha   90.00
_cell.angle_beta   90.00
_cell.angle_gamma   90.00
#
_symmetry.space_group_name_H-M   'P 1'
#
loop_
_entity.id
_entity.type
_entity.pdbx_description
1 polymer ?
#
loop_
_entity_poly.entity_id
_entity_poly.type
_entity_poly.pdbx_seq_one_letter_code
_entity_poly.pdbx_strand_id
1 'polypeptide(L)'
;MADAGELSEAARGLAHASRLFDDPADSYTVLGELQSALISLHQSLQQLAAMHTRLAGRTSTDAGDRADGREHALTAAMRLESAAVHVDRATDHLMVGFAENGQIAWLPAPSPAERALAERADDLEITSSDRADPPPPAPAPGR
;
A
#
# COMPACT_ATOMS: atom_id res chain seq x y z
N MET A 1 -14.76 -5.51 22.95
CA MET A 1 -14.78 -4.63 21.76
C MET A 1 -14.65 -5.55 20.55
N ALA A 2 -15.77 -5.94 19.94
CA ALA A 2 -15.76 -6.79 18.75
C ALA A 2 -15.19 -6.02 17.55
N ASP A 3 -15.58 -4.75 17.42
CA ASP A 3 -15.22 -3.85 16.32
C ASP A 3 -13.71 -3.70 16.09
N ALA A 4 -12.89 -3.63 17.16
CA ALA A 4 -11.44 -3.55 17.02
C ALA A 4 -10.83 -4.86 16.48
N GLY A 5 -11.42 -6.00 16.83
CA GLY A 5 -11.05 -7.31 16.27
C GLY A 5 -11.48 -7.44 14.82
N GLU A 6 -12.70 -6.99 14.49
CA GLU A 6 -13.24 -6.98 13.12
C GLU A 6 -12.40 -6.08 12.20
N LEU A 7 -11.99 -4.89 12.65
CA LEU A 7 -11.06 -4.03 11.91
C LEU A 7 -9.74 -4.77 11.60
N SER A 8 -9.19 -5.46 12.59
CA SER A 8 -7.93 -6.20 12.42
C SER A 8 -8.08 -7.36 11.43
N GLU A 9 -9.18 -8.11 11.50
CA GLU A 9 -9.48 -9.18 10.54
C GLU A 9 -9.77 -8.65 9.14
N ALA A 10 -10.55 -7.59 9.00
CA ALA A 10 -10.81 -6.94 7.72
C ALA A 10 -9.51 -6.45 7.06
N ALA A 11 -8.61 -5.83 7.83
CA ALA A 11 -7.31 -5.41 7.32
C ALA A 11 -6.43 -6.58 6.87
N ARG A 12 -6.43 -7.71 7.60
CA ARG A 12 -5.73 -8.93 7.18
C ARG A 12 -6.35 -9.53 5.92
N GLY A 13 -7.68 -9.60 5.86
CA GLY A 13 -8.43 -10.08 4.70
C GLY A 13 -8.11 -9.26 3.45
N LEU A 14 -8.10 -7.93 3.58
CA LEU A 14 -7.72 -7.03 2.50
C LEU A 14 -6.27 -7.23 2.06
N ALA A 15 -5.32 -7.28 3.01
CA ALA A 15 -3.91 -7.52 2.69
C ALA A 15 -3.66 -8.88 2.01
N HIS A 16 -4.49 -9.88 2.30
CA HIS A 16 -4.46 -11.17 1.62
C HIS A 16 -5.03 -11.07 0.20
N ALA A 17 -6.20 -10.45 0.05
CA ALA A 17 -6.89 -10.28 -1.23
C ALA A 17 -6.07 -9.42 -2.22
N SER A 18 -5.43 -8.34 -1.76
CA SER A 18 -4.60 -7.47 -2.61
C SER A 18 -3.37 -8.15 -3.24
N ARG A 19 -3.05 -9.40 -2.87
CA ARG A 19 -2.00 -10.20 -3.55
C ARG A 19 -2.45 -10.71 -4.92
N LEU A 20 -3.76 -10.81 -5.14
CA LEU A 20 -4.38 -11.31 -6.35
C LEU A 20 -5.41 -10.28 -6.80
N PHE A 21 -4.97 -9.31 -7.61
CA PHE A 21 -5.92 -8.47 -8.36
C PHE A 21 -6.23 -9.18 -9.67
N ASP A 22 -7.28 -10.00 -9.66
CA ASP A 22 -7.76 -10.71 -10.85
C ASP A 22 -8.34 -9.74 -11.89
N ASP A 23 -9.01 -8.68 -11.43
CA ASP A 23 -9.42 -7.54 -12.23
C ASP A 23 -8.71 -6.26 -11.73
N PRO A 24 -7.82 -5.65 -12.55
CA PRO A 24 -7.19 -4.37 -12.21
C PRO A 24 -8.20 -3.24 -11.95
N ALA A 25 -9.44 -3.33 -12.45
CA ALA A 25 -10.50 -2.37 -12.18
C ALA A 25 -10.96 -2.39 -10.70
N ASP A 26 -10.75 -3.48 -9.96
CA ASP A 26 -11.07 -3.55 -8.53
C ASP A 26 -10.18 -2.65 -7.66
N SER A 27 -9.04 -2.20 -8.21
CA SER A 27 -8.14 -1.25 -7.55
C SER A 27 -8.88 0.03 -7.11
N TYR A 28 -9.87 0.48 -7.88
CA TYR A 28 -10.66 1.68 -7.58
C TYR A 28 -11.48 1.52 -6.31
N THR A 29 -12.23 0.42 -6.21
CA THR A 29 -13.05 0.11 -5.04
C THR A 29 -12.16 -0.04 -3.81
N VAL A 30 -11.06 -0.79 -3.93
CA VAL A 30 -10.12 -1.00 -2.83
C VAL A 30 -9.53 0.32 -2.31
N LEU A 31 -9.12 1.22 -3.19
CA LEU A 31 -8.55 2.51 -2.80
C LEU A 31 -9.60 3.43 -2.12
N GLY A 32 -10.84 3.43 -2.59
CA GLY A 32 -11.93 4.17 -1.94
C GLY A 32 -12.31 3.64 -0.55
N GLU A 33 -12.35 2.32 -0.39
CA GLU A 33 -12.58 1.70 0.92
C GLU A 33 -11.41 1.95 1.89
N LEU A 34 -10.17 1.90 1.40
CA LEU A 34 -8.98 2.25 2.18
C LEU A 34 -9.03 3.70 2.66
N GLN A 35 -9.47 4.64 1.82
CA GLN A 35 -9.64 6.04 2.23
C GLN A 35 -10.62 6.14 3.40
N SER A 36 -11.78 5.51 3.28
CA SER A 36 -12.82 5.50 4.32
C SER A 36 -12.32 4.86 5.63
N ALA A 37 -11.54 3.78 5.52
CA ALA A 37 -10.92 3.11 6.66
C ALA A 37 -9.87 3.99 7.36
N LEU A 38 -9.01 4.70 6.61
CA LEU A 38 -8.01 5.60 7.18
C LEU A 38 -8.65 6.80 7.90
N ILE A 39 -9.70 7.40 7.34
CA ILE A 39 -10.46 8.48 8.00
C ILE A 39 -11.05 7.99 9.32
N SER A 40 -11.66 6.79 9.32
CA SER A 40 -12.24 6.19 10.53
C SER A 40 -11.18 5.84 11.57
N LEU A 41 -10.01 5.37 11.14
CA LEU A 41 -8.86 5.09 12.02
C LEU A 41 -8.32 6.38 12.64
N HIS A 42 -8.16 7.44 11.85
CA HIS A 42 -7.75 8.77 12.34
C HIS A 42 -8.68 9.24 13.46
N GLN A 43 -10.00 9.19 13.23
CA GLN A 43 -10.98 9.59 14.22
C GLN A 43 -10.90 8.73 15.49
N SER A 44 -10.71 7.42 15.36
CA SER A 44 -10.57 6.49 16.50
C SER A 44 -9.34 6.82 17.34
N LEU A 45 -8.20 7.13 16.71
CA LEU A 45 -6.97 7.54 17.39
C LEU A 45 -7.16 8.86 18.17
N GLN A 46 -7.83 9.84 17.57
CA GLN A 46 -8.16 11.10 18.25
C GLN A 46 -9.08 10.86 19.46
N GLN A 47 -10.08 9.99 19.34
CA GLN A 47 -10.98 9.66 20.44
C GLN A 47 -10.24 8.97 21.61
N LEU A 48 -9.31 8.06 21.29
CA LEU A 48 -8.47 7.41 22.31
C LEU A 48 -7.55 8.42 23.00
N ALA A 49 -6.93 9.35 22.26
CA ALA A 49 -6.11 10.40 22.85
C ALA A 49 -6.93 11.30 23.80
N ALA A 50 -8.11 11.75 23.37
CA ALA A 50 -9.01 12.54 24.19
C ALA A 50 -9.46 11.78 25.45
N MET A 51 -9.68 10.46 25.35
CA MET A 51 -9.99 9.60 26.50
C MET A 51 -8.85 9.60 27.52
N HIS A 52 -7.60 9.41 27.07
CA HIS A 52 -6.43 9.44 27.95
C HIS A 52 -6.28 10.79 28.66
N THR A 53 -6.38 11.90 27.94
CA THR A 53 -6.32 13.25 28.53
C THR A 53 -7.42 13.46 29.57
N ARG A 54 -8.66 13.05 29.27
CA ARG A 54 -9.81 13.18 30.18
C ARG A 54 -9.65 12.34 31.45
N LEU A 55 -9.06 11.15 31.35
CA LEU A 55 -8.92 10.22 32.47
C LEU A 55 -7.60 10.36 33.24
N ALA A 56 -6.67 11.22 32.80
CA ALA A 56 -5.34 11.38 33.39
C ALA A 56 -5.34 11.72 34.88
N GLY A 57 -6.40 12.37 35.41
CA GLY A 57 -6.54 12.64 36.85
C GLY A 57 -6.90 11.42 37.70
N ARG A 58 -7.24 10.29 37.06
CA ARG A 58 -7.73 9.06 37.70
C ARG A 58 -6.76 7.88 37.54
N THR A 59 -5.52 8.16 37.16
CA THR A 59 -4.50 7.13 36.92
C THR A 59 -3.51 7.02 38.07
N SER A 60 -2.95 5.82 38.21
CA SER A 60 -1.78 5.51 39.03
C SER A 60 -0.97 4.43 38.32
N THR A 61 0.32 4.31 38.62
CA THR A 61 1.10 3.12 38.24
C THR A 61 0.67 1.91 39.06
N ASP A 62 1.17 0.73 38.72
CA ASP A 62 0.97 -0.50 39.49
C ASP A 62 1.53 -0.41 40.93
N ALA A 63 2.52 0.48 41.14
CA ALA A 63 3.05 0.80 42.46
C ALA A 63 2.21 1.85 43.24
N GLY A 64 1.12 2.35 42.64
CA GLY A 64 0.24 3.35 43.23
C GLY A 64 0.68 4.80 43.03
N ASP A 65 1.71 5.07 42.21
CA ASP A 65 2.16 6.43 41.95
C ASP A 65 1.20 7.16 41.00
N ARG A 66 0.51 8.18 41.52
CA ARG A 66 -0.46 8.98 40.75
C ARG A 66 0.20 10.03 39.86
N ALA A 67 1.38 10.53 40.22
CA ALA A 67 2.07 11.53 39.40
C ALA A 67 2.58 10.86 38.11
N ASP A 68 3.27 9.73 38.27
CA ASP A 68 3.79 8.94 37.15
C ASP A 68 2.65 8.36 36.31
N GLY A 69 1.58 7.85 36.95
CA GLY A 69 0.40 7.37 36.23
C GLY A 69 -0.25 8.44 35.37
N ARG A 70 -0.28 9.70 35.83
CA ARG A 70 -0.80 10.84 35.06
C ARG A 70 0.11 11.19 33.90
N GLU A 71 1.43 11.20 34.12
CA GLU A 71 2.41 11.44 33.06
C GLU A 71 2.33 10.39 31.94
N HIS A 72 2.18 9.11 32.30
CA HIS A 72 1.98 8.05 31.31
C HIS A 72 0.70 8.25 30.48
N ALA A 73 -0.41 8.64 31.12
CA ALA A 73 -1.66 8.90 30.41
C ALA A 73 -1.54 10.05 29.40
N LEU A 74 -0.91 11.16 29.80
CA LEU A 74 -0.67 12.30 28.91
C LEU A 74 0.31 11.95 27.78
N THR A 75 1.34 11.18 28.09
CA THR A 75 2.28 10.67 27.07
C THR A 75 1.56 9.78 26.05
N ALA A 76 0.68 8.89 26.50
CA ALA A 76 -0.13 8.05 25.62
C ALA A 76 -1.02 8.91 24.69
N ALA A 77 -1.68 9.95 25.23
CA ALA A 77 -2.48 10.88 24.44
C ALA A 77 -1.67 11.54 23.32
N MET A 78 -0.50 12.12 23.64
CA MET A 78 0.38 12.76 22.64
C MET A 78 0.85 11.78 21.55
N ARG A 79 1.14 10.52 21.92
CA ARG A 79 1.55 9.49 20.96
C ARG A 79 0.41 9.11 20.02
N LEU A 80 -0.82 9.00 20.53
CA LEU A 80 -2.01 8.71 19.75
C LEU A 80 -2.38 9.86 18.81
N GLU A 81 -2.26 11.11 19.27
CA GLU A 81 -2.40 12.30 18.42
C GLU A 81 -1.35 12.30 17.30
N SER A 82 -0.10 12.00 17.62
CA SER A 82 0.96 11.86 16.63
C SER A 82 0.62 10.77 15.62
N ALA A 83 0.12 9.61 16.06
CA ALA A 83 -0.31 8.54 15.16
C ALA A 83 -1.44 9.01 14.22
N ALA A 84 -2.42 9.76 14.73
CA ALA A 84 -3.50 10.31 13.91
C ALA A 84 -2.96 11.24 12.81
N VAL A 85 -1.96 12.08 13.10
CA VAL A 85 -1.28 12.92 12.09
C VAL A 85 -0.58 12.08 11.02
N HIS A 86 -0.01 10.93 11.37
CA HIS A 86 0.60 10.04 10.37
C HIS A 86 -0.45 9.36 9.49
N VAL A 87 -1.61 8.98 10.05
CA VAL A 87 -2.74 8.44 9.29
C VAL A 87 -3.31 9.48 8.33
N ASP A 88 -3.37 10.74 8.74
CA ASP A 88 -3.81 11.86 7.90
C ASP A 88 -2.89 12.03 6.68
N ARG A 89 -1.56 12.07 6.91
CA ARG A 89 -0.56 12.10 5.82
C ARG A 89 -0.62 10.87 4.91
N ALA A 90 -0.88 9.69 5.47
CA ALA A 90 -1.07 8.48 4.68
C ALA A 90 -2.32 8.59 3.79
N THR A 91 -3.38 9.23 4.29
CA THR A 91 -4.60 9.51 3.52
C THR A 91 -4.31 10.46 2.36
N ASP A 92 -3.53 11.52 2.58
CA ASP A 92 -3.11 12.43 1.49
C ASP A 92 -2.36 11.69 0.37
N HIS A 93 -1.39 10.85 0.73
CA HIS A 93 -0.66 10.04 -0.25
C HIS A 93 -1.55 9.02 -0.96
N LEU A 94 -2.47 8.38 -0.24
CA LEU A 94 -3.46 7.47 -0.83
C LEU A 94 -4.32 8.21 -1.86
N MET A 95 -4.75 9.44 -1.58
CA MET A 95 -5.55 10.24 -2.50
C MET A 95 -4.79 10.61 -3.77
N VAL A 96 -3.50 10.92 -3.67
CA VAL A 96 -2.64 11.11 -4.85
C VAL A 96 -2.54 9.82 -5.66
N GLY A 97 -2.27 8.69 -5.01
CA GLY A 97 -2.23 7.38 -5.67
C GLY A 97 -3.55 7.00 -6.33
N PHE A 98 -4.69 7.31 -5.69
CA PHE A 98 -6.03 7.09 -6.23
C PHE A 98 -6.30 7.93 -7.48
N ALA A 99 -5.88 9.21 -7.48
CA ALA A 99 -6.01 10.08 -8.63
C ALA A 99 -5.19 9.58 -9.84
N GLU A 100 -3.95 9.15 -9.60
CA GLU A 100 -3.08 8.54 -10.63
C GLU A 100 -3.65 7.22 -11.14
N ASN A 101 -4.15 6.36 -10.25
CA ASN A 101 -4.85 5.11 -10.63
C ASN A 101 -6.03 5.42 -11.55
N GLY A 102 -6.73 6.52 -11.30
CA GLY A 102 -7.82 7.04 -12.13
C GLY A 102 -7.44 7.42 -13.56
N GLN A 103 -6.16 7.63 -13.85
CA GLN A 103 -5.68 7.91 -15.20
C GLN A 103 -5.35 6.63 -15.98
N ILE A 104 -5.36 5.46 -15.33
CA ILE A 104 -4.98 4.20 -15.97
C ILE A 104 -6.20 3.60 -16.70
N ALA A 105 -6.06 3.46 -18.02
CA ALA A 105 -6.95 2.65 -18.83
C ALA A 105 -6.40 1.21 -18.93
N TRP A 106 -6.96 0.30 -18.13
CA TRP A 106 -6.59 -1.11 -18.17
C TRP A 106 -7.09 -1.75 -19.47
N LEU A 107 -6.18 -2.38 -20.22
CA LEU A 107 -6.53 -3.16 -21.39
C LEU A 107 -7.00 -4.56 -20.96
N PRO A 108 -7.94 -5.19 -21.69
CA PRO A 108 -8.32 -6.57 -21.41
C PRO A 108 -7.11 -7.50 -21.56
N ALA A 109 -7.13 -8.62 -20.84
CA ALA A 109 -6.11 -9.64 -21.01
C ALA A 109 -6.02 -10.07 -22.49
N PRO A 110 -4.81 -10.20 -23.06
CA PRO A 110 -4.65 -10.54 -24.46
C PRO A 110 -5.27 -11.91 -24.74
N SER A 111 -6.01 -11.98 -25.84
CA SER A 111 -6.60 -13.23 -26.32
C SER A 111 -5.52 -14.28 -26.58
N PRO A 112 -5.85 -15.58 -26.59
CA PRO A 112 -4.88 -16.63 -26.93
C PRO A 112 -4.18 -16.40 -28.28
N ALA A 113 -4.88 -15.80 -29.26
CA ALA A 113 -4.32 -15.49 -30.57
C ALA A 113 -3.32 -14.33 -30.49
N GLU A 114 -3.62 -13.28 -29.74
CA GLU A 114 -2.70 -12.15 -29.51
C GLU A 114 -1.46 -12.58 -28.74
N ARG A 115 -1.61 -13.46 -27.74
CA ARG A 115 -0.47 -14.05 -27.03
C ARG A 115 0.42 -14.88 -27.94
N ALA A 116 -0.16 -15.77 -28.74
CA ALA A 116 0.59 -16.57 -29.70
C ALA A 116 1.27 -15.71 -30.78
N LEU A 117 0.69 -14.56 -31.13
CA LEU A 117 1.30 -13.61 -32.06
C LEU A 117 2.48 -12.87 -31.42
N ALA A 118 2.34 -12.44 -30.16
CA ALA A 118 3.41 -11.79 -29.40
C ALA A 118 4.60 -12.74 -29.18
N GLU A 119 4.35 -13.98 -28.76
CA GLU A 119 5.40 -15.01 -28.59
C GLU A 119 6.19 -15.24 -29.90
N ARG A 120 5.48 -15.28 -31.03
CA ARG A 120 6.13 -15.43 -32.35
C ARG A 120 6.88 -14.18 -32.80
N ALA A 121 6.46 -12.99 -32.37
CA ALA A 121 7.17 -11.75 -32.66
C ALA A 121 8.48 -11.68 -31.88
N ASP A 122 8.47 -12.05 -30.59
CA ASP A 122 9.66 -12.13 -29.74
C ASP A 122 10.69 -13.14 -30.29
N ASP A 123 10.25 -14.33 -30.72
CA ASP A 123 11.12 -15.35 -31.33
C ASP A 123 11.83 -14.85 -32.61
N LEU A 124 11.12 -14.05 -33.41
CA LEU A 124 11.66 -13.46 -34.64
C LEU A 124 12.62 -12.31 -34.35
N GLU A 125 12.37 -11.51 -33.31
CA GLU A 125 13.26 -10.44 -32.85
C GLU A 125 14.57 -11.01 -32.29
N ILE A 126 14.49 -12.10 -31.51
CA ILE A 126 15.66 -12.85 -31.02
C ILE A 126 16.48 -13.43 -32.18
N THR A 127 15.82 -14.07 -33.15
CA THR A 127 16.49 -14.66 -34.33
C THR A 127 17.11 -13.58 -35.25
N SER A 128 16.49 -12.40 -35.33
CA SER A 128 16.99 -11.24 -36.07
C SER A 128 18.24 -10.64 -35.41
N SER A 129 18.25 -10.57 -34.08
CA SER A 129 19.38 -10.06 -33.29
C SER A 129 20.61 -10.98 -33.39
N ASP A 130 20.41 -12.30 -33.49
CA ASP A 130 21.48 -13.30 -33.62
C ASP A 130 22.10 -13.35 -35.04
N ARG A 131 21.48 -12.68 -36.03
CA ARG A 131 22.00 -12.53 -37.39
C ARG A 131 22.83 -11.25 -37.59
N ALA A 132 23.43 -10.72 -36.51
CA ALA A 132 24.39 -9.61 -36.61
C ALA A 132 25.56 -9.99 -37.55
N ASP A 133 26.04 -8.99 -38.31
CA ASP A 133 26.95 -9.11 -39.44
C ASP A 133 28.13 -10.08 -39.20
N PRO A 134 28.47 -10.98 -40.14
CA PRO A 134 29.65 -11.81 -40.01
C PRO A 134 30.91 -10.93 -39.85
N PRO A 135 31.86 -11.31 -38.99
CA PRO A 135 33.06 -10.52 -38.78
C PRO A 135 33.78 -10.29 -40.13
N PRO A 136 34.33 -9.08 -40.37
CA PRO A 136 34.94 -8.75 -41.65
C PRO A 136 36.04 -9.77 -41.99
N PRO A 137 36.18 -10.17 -43.26
CA PRO A 137 37.13 -11.21 -43.65
C PRO A 137 38.55 -10.80 -43.25
N ALA A 138 39.29 -11.76 -42.68
CA ALA A 138 40.65 -11.54 -42.21
C ALA A 138 41.54 -10.98 -43.32
N PRO A 139 42.45 -10.02 -43.02
CA PRO A 139 43.29 -9.40 -44.03
C PRO A 139 44.18 -10.46 -44.69
N ALA A 140 44.21 -10.43 -46.03
CA ALA A 140 45.00 -11.36 -46.82
C ALA A 140 46.50 -11.25 -46.48
N PRO A 141 47.24 -12.38 -46.40
CA PRO A 141 48.66 -12.34 -46.08
C PRO A 141 49.45 -11.65 -47.20
N GLY A 142 50.16 -10.59 -46.83
CA GLY A 142 51.00 -9.79 -47.73
C GLY A 142 52.17 -10.60 -48.30
N ARG A 143 52.52 -10.30 -49.55
CA ARG A 143 53.76 -10.74 -50.22
C ARG A 143 54.86 -9.70 -50.05
#